data_AF-A0A178JAR8-F1
#
_entry.id   AF-A0A178JAR8-F1
#
_cell.length_a   1.000
_cell.length_b   1.000
_cell.length_c   1.000
_cell.angle_alpha   90.00
_cell.angle_beta   90.00
_cell.angle_gamma   90.00
#
_symmetry.space_group_name_H-M   'P 1'
#
loop_
_entity.id
_entity.type
_entity.pdbx_description
1 polymer ?
#
loop_
_entity_poly.entity_id
_entity_poly.type
_entity_poly.pdbx_seq_one_letter_code
_entity_poly.pdbx_strand_id
1 'polypeptide(L)'
;MIVRVKSNEISLFIFYLVALLAVFLLEGRIQTWHQNDFSYWFSSDGSEYYRLYEKFSNSELSLLELLRLITVGMPIALLMLFDGNVAPVIVFANTIFFISLAIYGRKLNLKTSSTFLIIIMMPTLFFGFIAINKEIFLISGTLLFLSYYVSGSKRLLVLSVLVMLMSRSYMLAFYIYVMAVFPRNLTYISYKRLMLSMIAISMVCPLILSSGEFGTAEDLLAGSGTLAQFFGSGIRKGLYFLLYLPKYLFLIVMRMWSAYMEGLFGAYQANLRDFLLSLYSIALICWAFISIHRYKSYEFRFLIMGVFSPFPLMFSDIVHWRYYIFCLPFFMTYIVLRGRGAKMNINGIMLSK
;
A
#
# COMPACT_ATOMS: atom_id res chain seq x y z
N MET A 1 25.62 15.11 -25.50
CA MET A 1 24.30 14.44 -25.54
C MET A 1 23.40 15.16 -24.54
N ILE A 2 22.55 16.09 -25.00
CA ILE A 2 21.66 16.87 -24.13
C ILE A 2 20.51 15.95 -23.70
N VAL A 3 20.52 15.54 -22.43
CA VAL A 3 19.41 14.77 -21.84
C VAL A 3 18.20 15.71 -21.80
N ARG A 4 17.26 15.57 -22.75
CA ARG A 4 15.97 16.27 -22.68
C ARG A 4 15.21 15.74 -21.46
N VAL A 5 15.32 16.46 -20.35
CA VAL A 5 14.45 16.28 -19.18
C VAL A 5 13.03 16.57 -19.66
N LYS A 6 12.17 15.55 -19.67
CA LYS A 6 10.75 15.74 -20.04
C LYS A 6 10.10 16.64 -18.98
N SER A 7 9.20 17.55 -19.40
CA SER A 7 8.48 18.49 -18.52
C SER A 7 7.91 17.87 -17.24
N ASN A 8 7.53 16.59 -17.28
CA ASN A 8 6.97 15.86 -16.13
C ASN A 8 8.00 15.57 -15.02
N GLU A 9 9.27 15.39 -15.38
CA GLU A 9 10.35 15.15 -14.41
C GLU A 9 10.67 16.43 -13.63
N ILE A 10 10.53 17.59 -14.29
CA ILE A 10 10.67 18.90 -13.65
C ILE A 10 9.56 19.11 -12.62
N SER A 11 8.29 18.86 -12.98
CA SER A 11 7.17 18.97 -12.02
C SER A 11 7.37 18.05 -10.82
N LEU A 12 7.77 16.80 -11.06
CA LEU A 12 8.05 15.84 -9.98
C LEU A 12 9.20 16.28 -9.09
N PHE A 13 10.26 16.83 -9.67
CA PHE A 13 11.38 17.40 -8.93
C PHE A 13 10.97 18.61 -8.10
N ILE A 14 10.12 19.51 -8.64
CA ILE A 14 9.57 20.64 -7.89
C ILE A 14 8.73 20.14 -6.71
N PHE A 15 7.83 19.16 -6.91
CA PHE A 15 7.06 18.58 -5.81
C PHE A 15 7.95 17.95 -4.75
N TYR A 16 9.02 17.27 -5.16
CA TYR A 16 10.02 16.73 -4.24
C TYR A 16 10.72 17.84 -3.44
N LEU A 17 11.18 18.90 -4.10
CA LEU A 17 11.81 20.05 -3.44
C LEU A 17 10.85 20.74 -2.47
N VAL A 18 9.58 20.91 -2.84
CA VAL A 18 8.54 21.47 -1.95
C VAL A 18 8.32 20.57 -0.74
N ALA A 19 8.25 19.25 -0.93
CA ALA A 19 8.11 18.30 0.17
C ALA A 19 9.33 18.34 1.11
N LEU A 20 10.56 18.37 0.56
CA LEU A 20 11.76 18.53 1.37
C LEU A 20 11.78 19.85 2.12
N LEU A 21 11.49 20.96 1.44
CA LEU A 21 11.43 22.29 2.06
C LEU A 21 10.42 22.31 3.20
N ALA A 22 9.24 21.69 3.03
CA ALA A 22 8.25 21.57 4.09
C ALA A 22 8.80 20.79 5.31
N VAL A 23 9.53 19.70 5.08
CA VAL A 23 10.17 18.94 6.17
C VAL A 23 11.22 19.78 6.90
N PHE A 24 12.09 20.48 6.17
CA PHE A 24 13.13 21.33 6.77
C PHE A 24 12.53 22.52 7.54
N LEU A 25 11.55 23.22 6.97
CA LEU A 25 10.93 24.38 7.62
C LEU A 25 10.10 23.99 8.85
N LEU A 26 9.60 22.76 8.91
CA LEU A 26 8.74 22.27 9.97
C LEU A 26 9.43 21.25 10.88
N GLU A 27 10.74 21.02 10.76
CA GLU A 27 11.47 19.94 11.46
C GLU A 27 11.13 19.88 12.96
N GLY A 28 11.25 21.00 13.68
CA GLY A 28 10.93 21.05 15.10
C GLY A 28 9.46 20.72 15.41
N ARG A 29 8.52 21.18 14.58
CA ARG A 29 7.09 20.87 14.75
C ARG A 29 6.79 19.41 14.44
N ILE A 30 7.38 18.87 13.38
CA ILE A 30 7.26 17.47 13.00
C ILE A 30 7.74 16.59 14.14
N GLN A 31 8.90 16.89 14.74
CA GLN A 31 9.40 16.17 15.91
C GLN A 31 8.39 16.21 17.06
N THR A 32 7.92 17.41 17.44
CA THR A 32 6.93 17.57 18.51
C THR A 32 5.62 16.83 18.22
N TRP A 33 5.17 16.77 16.97
CA TRP A 33 3.95 16.06 16.60
C TRP A 33 4.06 14.55 16.81
N HIS A 34 5.24 13.95 16.65
CA HIS A 34 5.45 12.54 16.91
C HIS A 34 5.63 12.25 18.40
N GLN A 35 6.20 13.18 19.16
CA GLN A 35 6.36 13.09 20.62
C GLN A 35 5.03 13.22 21.38
N ASN A 36 4.15 14.14 20.94
CA ASN A 36 2.90 14.46 21.64
C ASN A 36 1.68 13.73 21.07
N ASP A 37 1.88 12.62 20.36
CA ASP A 37 0.83 11.83 19.72
C ASP A 37 0.00 12.52 18.64
N PHE A 38 0.24 13.81 18.36
CA PHE A 38 -0.51 14.58 17.36
C PHE A 38 -0.42 13.97 15.95
N SER A 39 0.66 13.24 15.63
CA SER A 39 0.80 12.59 14.34
C SER A 39 -0.27 11.52 14.06
N TYR A 40 -0.93 10.96 15.09
CA TYR A 40 -2.06 10.02 14.91
C TYR A 40 -3.23 10.61 14.12
N TRP A 41 -3.41 11.92 14.19
CA TRP A 41 -4.48 12.63 13.48
C TRP A 41 -4.34 12.52 11.96
N PHE A 42 -3.12 12.30 11.45
CA PHE A 42 -2.86 12.27 10.02
C PHE A 42 -2.02 11.07 9.54
N SER A 43 -1.32 10.35 10.41
CA SER A 43 -0.60 9.09 10.15
C SER A 43 -0.96 8.05 11.20
N SER A 44 -1.38 6.84 10.83
CA SER A 44 -2.01 5.93 11.81
C SER A 44 -1.04 5.33 12.81
N ASP A 45 0.24 5.28 12.42
CA ASP A 45 1.27 4.57 13.17
C ASP A 45 2.46 5.51 13.49
N GLY A 46 2.39 6.80 13.12
CA GLY A 46 3.51 7.74 13.23
C GLY A 46 4.05 7.86 14.66
N SER A 47 3.16 8.18 15.61
CA SER A 47 3.54 8.31 17.02
C SER A 47 3.79 6.95 17.67
N GLU A 48 3.12 5.88 17.19
CA GLU A 48 3.38 4.52 17.68
C GLU A 48 4.83 4.10 17.41
N TYR A 49 5.35 4.40 16.20
CA TYR A 49 6.74 4.11 15.87
C TYR A 49 7.72 4.87 16.75
N TYR A 50 7.40 6.12 17.07
CA TYR A 50 8.22 6.95 17.95
C TYR A 50 8.20 6.43 19.40
N ARG A 51 7.01 6.08 19.92
CA ARG A 51 6.86 5.47 21.25
C ARG A 51 7.58 4.13 21.37
N LEU A 52 7.50 3.29 20.34
CA LEU A 52 8.25 2.03 20.29
C LEU A 52 9.75 2.29 20.25
N TYR A 53 10.21 3.28 19.49
CA TYR A 53 11.61 3.70 19.50
C TYR A 53 12.08 4.07 20.92
N GLU A 54 11.35 4.93 21.66
CA GLU A 54 11.74 5.32 23.02
C GLU A 54 11.77 4.14 24.00
N LYS A 55 10.87 3.16 23.82
CA LYS A 55 10.86 1.94 24.62
C LYS A 55 12.10 1.07 24.37
N PHE A 56 12.55 1.01 23.12
CA PHE A 56 13.67 0.15 22.71
C PHE A 56 15.03 0.85 22.72
N SER A 57 15.10 2.18 22.69
CA SER A 57 16.36 2.94 22.65
C SER A 57 17.23 2.72 23.87
N ASN A 58 16.61 2.40 25.01
CA ASN A 58 17.30 2.15 26.29
C ASN A 58 17.53 0.65 26.57
N SER A 59 17.17 -0.23 25.64
CA SER A 59 17.27 -1.68 25.80
C SER A 59 18.40 -2.23 24.92
N GLU A 60 19.27 -3.06 25.49
CA GLU A 60 20.16 -3.90 24.68
C GLU A 60 19.32 -4.95 23.95
N LEU A 61 19.00 -4.71 22.69
CA LEU A 61 18.24 -5.65 21.88
C LEU A 61 19.13 -6.82 21.45
N SER A 62 18.67 -8.04 21.69
CA SER A 62 19.25 -9.22 21.04
C SER A 62 19.07 -9.13 19.52
N LEU A 63 19.92 -9.83 18.76
CA LEU A 63 19.80 -9.91 17.29
C LEU A 63 18.41 -10.37 16.84
N LEU A 64 17.79 -11.31 17.59
CA LEU A 64 16.46 -11.81 17.29
C LEU A 64 15.38 -10.73 17.48
N GLU A 65 15.49 -9.91 18.53
CA GLU A 65 14.56 -8.80 18.78
C GLU A 65 14.73 -7.69 17.75
N LEU A 66 15.97 -7.38 17.35
CA LEU A 66 16.24 -6.45 16.26
C LEU A 66 15.63 -6.93 14.94
N LEU A 67 15.77 -8.22 14.61
CA LEU A 67 15.17 -8.81 13.41
C LEU A 67 13.63 -8.82 13.48
N ARG A 68 13.05 -9.06 14.67
CA ARG A 68 11.60 -8.94 14.91
C ARG A 68 11.13 -7.49 14.74
N LEU A 69 11.88 -6.52 15.24
CA LEU A 69 11.58 -5.10 15.12
C LEU A 69 11.63 -4.65 13.66
N ILE A 70 12.63 -5.07 12.90
CA ILE A 70 12.72 -4.84 11.44
C ILE A 70 11.53 -5.45 10.70
N THR A 71 11.08 -6.65 11.10
CA THR A 71 9.93 -7.32 10.44
C THR A 71 8.58 -6.68 10.78
N VAL A 72 8.42 -6.13 11.99
CA VAL A 72 7.20 -5.44 12.44
C VAL A 72 7.15 -3.98 11.96
N GLY A 73 8.28 -3.30 11.86
CA GLY A 73 8.38 -1.94 11.36
C GLY A 73 9.80 -1.40 11.30
N MET A 74 10.42 -1.49 10.10
CA MET A 74 11.67 -0.80 9.77
C MET A 74 11.68 0.71 10.10
N PRO A 75 10.56 1.48 10.09
CA PRO A 75 10.60 2.87 10.54
C PRO A 75 11.16 3.06 11.96
N ILE A 76 11.00 2.08 12.85
CA ILE A 76 11.58 2.11 14.20
C ILE A 76 13.10 1.95 14.13
N ALA A 77 13.60 1.00 13.32
CA ALA A 77 15.03 0.82 13.12
C ALA A 77 15.69 2.05 12.46
N LEU A 78 14.99 2.73 11.56
CA LEU A 78 15.44 4.00 10.99
C LEU A 78 15.49 5.12 12.05
N LEU A 79 14.50 5.19 12.95
CA LEU A 79 14.56 6.11 14.08
C LEU A 79 15.75 5.83 15.00
N MET A 80 16.04 4.56 15.28
CA MET A 80 17.23 4.17 16.05
C MET A 80 18.53 4.58 15.37
N LEU A 81 18.61 4.47 14.03
CA LEU A 81 19.77 4.89 13.25
C LEU A 81 20.04 6.40 13.30
N PHE A 82 18.99 7.20 13.48
CA PHE A 82 19.07 8.67 13.52
C PHE A 82 18.82 9.24 14.92
N ASP A 83 19.06 8.45 15.97
CA ASP A 83 18.91 8.86 17.37
C ASP A 83 17.57 9.54 17.67
N GLY A 84 16.50 9.02 17.09
CA GLY A 84 15.13 9.53 17.29
C GLY A 84 14.78 10.77 16.47
N ASN A 85 15.68 11.30 15.63
CA ASN A 85 15.35 12.41 14.74
C ASN A 85 14.42 11.93 13.61
N VAL A 86 13.22 12.50 13.58
CA VAL A 86 12.16 12.15 12.63
C VAL A 86 12.43 12.69 11.22
N ALA A 87 13.02 13.87 11.08
CA ALA A 87 13.17 14.54 9.78
C ALA A 87 14.02 13.74 8.78
N PRO A 88 15.21 13.21 9.13
CA PRO A 88 15.99 12.36 8.23
C PRO A 88 15.24 11.13 7.73
N VAL A 89 14.43 10.50 8.60
CA VAL A 89 13.60 9.34 8.24
C VAL A 89 12.56 9.71 7.18
N ILE A 90 11.88 10.85 7.37
CA ILE A 90 10.89 11.35 6.40
C ILE A 90 11.57 11.76 5.08
N VAL A 91 12.72 12.44 5.13
CA VAL A 91 13.50 12.82 3.94
C VAL A 91 13.88 11.57 3.14
N PHE A 92 14.36 10.53 3.80
CA PHE A 92 14.70 9.25 3.18
C PHE A 92 13.48 8.58 2.53
N ALA A 93 12.36 8.53 3.25
CA ALA A 93 11.11 7.95 2.77
C ALA A 93 10.56 8.69 1.54
N ASN A 94 10.56 10.03 1.58
CA ASN A 94 10.19 10.89 0.46
C ASN A 94 11.11 10.67 -0.75
N THR A 95 12.43 10.60 -0.51
CA THR A 95 13.41 10.34 -1.57
C THR A 95 13.13 9.02 -2.29
N ILE A 96 12.91 7.94 -1.54
CA ILE A 96 12.56 6.62 -2.11
C ILE A 96 11.26 6.70 -2.92
N PHE A 97 10.25 7.39 -2.41
CA PHE A 97 8.98 7.54 -3.09
C PHE A 97 9.10 8.29 -4.42
N PHE A 98 9.72 9.46 -4.42
CA PHE A 98 9.87 10.26 -5.64
C PHE A 98 10.75 9.56 -6.68
N ILE A 99 11.81 8.85 -6.27
CA ILE A 99 12.61 8.02 -7.18
C ILE A 99 11.77 6.88 -7.78
N SER A 100 11.01 6.17 -6.93
CA SER A 100 10.15 5.06 -7.37
C SER A 100 9.08 5.53 -8.34
N LEU A 101 8.46 6.67 -8.06
CA LEU A 101 7.47 7.32 -8.89
C LEU A 101 8.06 7.80 -10.23
N ALA A 102 9.26 8.36 -10.23
CA ALA A 102 9.98 8.74 -11.46
C ALA A 102 10.30 7.53 -12.34
N ILE A 103 10.79 6.44 -11.75
CA ILE A 103 11.06 5.18 -12.45
C ILE A 103 9.77 4.63 -13.07
N TYR A 104 8.69 4.57 -12.28
CA TYR A 104 7.38 4.13 -12.72
C TYR A 104 6.85 4.97 -13.88
N GLY A 105 6.94 6.30 -13.75
CA GLY A 105 6.60 7.25 -14.80
C GLY A 105 7.37 7.01 -16.10
N ARG A 106 8.68 6.81 -16.02
CA ARG A 106 9.54 6.53 -17.18
C ARG A 106 9.20 5.18 -17.82
N LYS A 107 9.04 4.12 -17.03
CA LYS A 107 8.79 2.75 -17.53
C LYS A 107 7.43 2.59 -18.18
N LEU A 108 6.41 3.25 -17.65
CA LEU A 108 5.09 3.29 -18.28
C LEU A 108 4.95 4.40 -19.32
N ASN A 109 6.01 5.20 -19.55
CA ASN A 109 6.03 6.36 -20.43
C ASN A 109 4.87 7.35 -20.14
N LEU A 110 4.62 7.65 -18.87
CA LEU A 110 3.52 8.50 -18.39
C LEU A 110 3.61 9.91 -18.96
N LYS A 111 2.54 10.34 -19.65
CA LYS A 111 2.52 11.58 -20.43
C LYS A 111 2.16 12.83 -19.60
N THR A 112 1.72 12.72 -18.35
CA THR A 112 1.11 13.86 -17.66
C THR A 112 1.47 13.97 -16.19
N SER A 113 1.64 15.23 -15.74
CA SER A 113 1.54 15.67 -14.34
C SER A 113 0.30 15.14 -13.62
N SER A 114 -0.81 14.93 -14.34
CA SER A 114 -2.08 14.44 -13.77
C SER A 114 -1.99 13.04 -13.15
N THR A 115 -1.25 12.09 -13.73
CA THR A 115 -1.10 10.75 -13.13
C THR A 115 -0.24 10.79 -11.87
N PHE A 116 0.78 11.66 -11.85
CA PHE A 116 1.58 11.91 -10.67
C PHE A 116 0.75 12.57 -9.56
N LEU A 117 -0.09 13.55 -9.91
CA LEU A 117 -1.02 14.19 -8.98
C LEU A 117 -2.00 13.19 -8.38
N ILE A 118 -2.57 12.28 -9.18
CA ILE A 118 -3.47 11.24 -8.66
C ILE A 118 -2.77 10.42 -7.56
N ILE A 119 -1.52 9.96 -7.79
CA ILE A 119 -0.78 9.18 -6.79
C ILE A 119 -0.45 10.04 -5.56
N ILE A 120 0.08 11.25 -5.76
CA ILE A 120 0.50 12.16 -4.68
C ILE A 120 -0.68 12.60 -3.81
N MET A 121 -1.86 12.80 -4.41
CA MET A 121 -3.08 13.22 -3.70
C MET A 121 -3.75 12.09 -2.93
N MET A 122 -3.22 10.87 -2.97
CA MET A 122 -3.73 9.81 -2.12
C MET A 122 -3.50 10.19 -0.64
N PRO A 123 -4.55 10.33 0.19
CA PRO A 123 -4.44 11.00 1.49
C PRO A 123 -3.35 10.44 2.41
N THR A 124 -3.19 9.12 2.43
CA THR A 124 -2.17 8.41 3.21
C THR A 124 -0.73 8.67 2.76
N LEU A 125 -0.50 8.94 1.46
CA LEU A 125 0.81 9.39 0.98
C LEU A 125 1.04 10.85 1.30
N PHE A 126 0.02 11.69 1.07
CA PHE A 126 0.10 13.12 1.30
C PHE A 126 0.50 13.44 2.75
N PHE A 127 -0.14 12.77 3.72
CA PHE A 127 0.25 12.89 5.13
C PHE A 127 1.57 12.20 5.46
N GLY A 128 1.95 11.16 4.70
CA GLY A 128 3.25 10.49 4.82
C GLY A 128 4.45 11.36 4.44
N PHE A 129 4.24 12.52 3.81
CA PHE A 129 5.35 13.45 3.50
C PHE A 129 5.85 14.24 4.72
N ILE A 130 5.06 14.28 5.80
CA ILE A 130 5.38 15.01 7.04
C ILE A 130 5.25 14.14 8.29
N ALA A 131 5.00 12.84 8.13
CA ALA A 131 4.98 11.88 9.23
C ALA A 131 5.60 10.55 8.84
N ILE A 132 6.16 9.88 9.84
CA ILE A 132 6.66 8.51 9.70
C ILE A 132 5.48 7.61 9.36
N ASN A 133 5.58 6.95 8.22
CA ASN A 133 4.49 6.15 7.69
C ASN A 133 5.04 4.96 6.88
N LYS A 134 4.63 3.73 7.18
CA LYS A 134 5.09 2.53 6.43
C LYS A 134 4.50 2.50 5.01
N GLU A 135 3.35 3.13 4.80
CA GLU A 135 2.58 3.14 3.56
C GLU A 135 3.40 3.76 2.41
N ILE A 136 4.24 4.76 2.70
CA ILE A 136 5.07 5.42 1.67
C ILE A 136 6.09 4.45 1.06
N PHE A 137 6.78 3.65 1.90
CA PHE A 137 7.70 2.61 1.44
C PHE A 137 6.94 1.55 0.67
N LEU A 138 5.78 1.15 1.17
CA LEU A 138 5.04 0.09 0.54
C LEU A 138 4.55 0.48 -0.87
N ILE A 139 3.99 1.68 -1.04
CA ILE A 139 3.54 2.15 -2.35
C ILE A 139 4.72 2.35 -3.28
N SER A 140 5.85 2.86 -2.77
CA SER A 140 7.11 2.92 -3.51
C SER A 140 7.51 1.53 -4.03
N GLY A 141 7.44 0.51 -3.16
CA GLY A 141 7.63 -0.88 -3.50
C GLY A 141 6.66 -1.37 -4.58
N THR A 142 5.36 -1.04 -4.48
CA THR A 142 4.34 -1.38 -5.48
C THR A 142 4.63 -0.73 -6.84
N LEU A 143 5.02 0.55 -6.86
CA LEU A 143 5.37 1.27 -8.09
C LEU A 143 6.59 0.64 -8.76
N LEU A 144 7.63 0.27 -7.99
CA LEU A 144 8.78 -0.48 -8.50
C LEU A 144 8.38 -1.88 -8.99
N PHE A 145 7.47 -2.57 -8.28
CA PHE A 145 6.96 -3.88 -8.67
C PHE A 145 6.21 -3.80 -10.00
N LEU A 146 5.31 -2.84 -10.16
CA LEU A 146 4.57 -2.61 -11.40
C LEU A 146 5.52 -2.24 -12.56
N SER A 147 6.55 -1.45 -12.27
CA SER A 147 7.61 -1.12 -13.23
C SER A 147 8.37 -2.37 -13.67
N TYR A 148 8.71 -3.27 -12.73
CA TYR A 148 9.25 -4.59 -13.03
C TYR A 148 8.26 -5.41 -13.87
N TYR A 149 6.98 -5.42 -13.50
CA TYR A 149 5.98 -6.24 -14.15
C TYR A 149 5.85 -5.89 -15.64
N VAL A 150 5.88 -4.60 -15.94
CA VAL A 150 5.87 -4.08 -17.31
C VAL A 150 7.22 -4.31 -18.01
N SER A 151 8.33 -3.90 -17.40
CA SER A 151 9.62 -3.83 -18.11
C SER A 151 10.46 -5.10 -18.05
N GLY A 152 10.21 -5.99 -17.09
CA GLY A 152 10.99 -7.21 -16.85
C GLY A 152 12.33 -7.07 -16.19
N SER A 153 12.67 -5.87 -15.71
CA SER A 153 13.97 -5.65 -15.10
C SER A 153 14.03 -6.33 -13.73
N LYS A 154 14.83 -7.40 -13.62
CA LYS A 154 15.08 -8.06 -12.32
C LYS A 154 15.64 -7.09 -11.27
N ARG A 155 16.39 -6.07 -11.69
CA ARG A 155 16.88 -5.01 -10.78
C ARG A 155 15.74 -4.28 -10.11
N LEU A 156 14.66 -3.97 -10.84
CA LEU A 156 13.47 -3.34 -10.28
C LEU A 156 12.72 -4.26 -9.32
N LEU A 157 12.71 -5.58 -9.56
CA LEU A 157 12.15 -6.55 -8.61
C LEU A 157 12.96 -6.58 -7.31
N VAL A 158 14.30 -6.60 -7.39
CA VAL A 158 15.16 -6.56 -6.20
C VAL A 158 14.96 -5.27 -5.42
N LEU A 159 14.97 -4.12 -6.09
CA LEU A 159 14.71 -2.81 -5.45
C LEU A 159 13.31 -2.78 -4.81
N SER A 160 12.31 -3.32 -5.48
CA SER A 160 10.95 -3.45 -4.98
C SER A 160 10.89 -4.26 -3.68
N VAL A 161 11.58 -5.40 -3.62
CA VAL A 161 11.69 -6.23 -2.40
C VAL A 161 12.42 -5.50 -1.28
N LEU A 162 13.55 -4.84 -1.57
CA LEU A 162 14.31 -4.07 -0.57
C LEU A 162 13.47 -2.94 0.05
N VAL A 163 12.76 -2.19 -0.79
CA VAL A 163 11.87 -1.12 -0.34
C VAL A 163 10.68 -1.66 0.45
N MET A 164 10.13 -2.82 0.08
CA MET A 164 9.04 -3.45 0.84
C MET A 164 9.46 -3.95 2.22
N LEU A 165 10.69 -4.43 2.36
CA LEU A 165 11.26 -4.78 3.67
C LEU A 165 11.27 -3.57 4.62
N MET A 166 11.30 -2.35 4.08
CA MET A 166 11.20 -1.10 4.86
C MET A 166 9.77 -0.75 5.31
N SER A 167 8.76 -1.52 4.90
CA SER A 167 7.37 -1.36 5.35
C SER A 167 7.01 -2.39 6.42
N ARG A 168 6.40 -3.51 6.04
CA ARG A 168 6.15 -4.69 6.89
C ARG A 168 6.48 -5.94 6.08
N SER A 169 7.26 -6.86 6.66
CA SER A 169 7.78 -8.01 5.91
C SER A 169 6.70 -8.96 5.39
N TYR A 170 5.58 -9.11 6.11
CA TYR A 170 4.47 -9.96 5.64
C TYR A 170 3.83 -9.44 4.34
N MET A 171 4.03 -8.16 4.00
CA MET A 171 3.58 -7.61 2.71
C MET A 171 4.32 -8.25 1.52
N LEU A 172 5.49 -8.84 1.72
CA LEU A 172 6.16 -9.62 0.67
C LEU A 172 5.33 -10.84 0.26
N ALA A 173 4.57 -11.45 1.17
CA ALA A 173 3.70 -12.58 0.87
C ALA A 173 2.64 -12.21 -0.20
N PHE A 174 2.13 -10.98 -0.15
CA PHE A 174 1.23 -10.44 -1.18
C PHE A 174 1.89 -10.41 -2.56
N TYR A 175 3.14 -9.96 -2.68
CA TYR A 175 3.82 -9.91 -3.98
C TYR A 175 4.22 -11.30 -4.48
N ILE A 176 4.60 -12.20 -3.58
CA ILE A 176 4.81 -13.62 -3.91
C ILE A 176 3.53 -14.21 -4.48
N TYR A 177 2.39 -13.97 -3.82
CA TYR A 177 1.07 -14.38 -4.32
C TYR A 177 0.79 -13.80 -5.71
N VAL A 178 0.98 -12.49 -5.89
CA VAL A 178 0.75 -11.83 -7.18
C VAL A 178 1.63 -12.43 -8.27
N MET A 179 2.92 -12.70 -8.01
CA MET A 179 3.81 -13.35 -8.98
C MET A 179 3.41 -14.79 -9.30
N ALA A 180 2.89 -15.54 -8.33
CA ALA A 180 2.47 -16.94 -8.51
C ALA A 180 1.16 -17.04 -9.33
N VAL A 181 0.18 -16.23 -8.98
CA VAL A 181 -1.17 -16.23 -9.57
C VAL A 181 -1.21 -15.48 -10.91
N PHE A 182 -0.51 -14.35 -10.97
CA PHE A 182 -0.37 -13.51 -12.16
C PHE A 182 1.09 -13.49 -12.59
N PRO A 183 1.64 -14.60 -13.11
CA PRO A 183 3.02 -14.61 -13.58
C PRO A 183 3.18 -13.63 -14.75
N ARG A 184 4.24 -12.83 -14.70
CA ARG A 184 4.52 -11.80 -15.70
C ARG A 184 4.54 -12.37 -17.13
N ASN A 185 5.09 -13.57 -17.30
CA ASN A 185 5.33 -14.19 -18.62
C ASN A 185 4.05 -14.65 -19.33
N LEU A 186 2.91 -14.74 -18.64
CA LEU A 186 1.63 -15.01 -19.29
C LEU A 186 1.04 -13.70 -19.81
N THR A 187 0.51 -13.69 -21.02
CA THR A 187 -0.19 -12.51 -21.59
C THR A 187 -1.65 -12.44 -21.16
N TYR A 188 -2.19 -13.53 -20.61
CA TYR A 188 -3.59 -13.68 -20.21
C TYR A 188 -3.72 -13.97 -18.71
N ILE A 189 -4.96 -13.92 -18.23
CA ILE A 189 -5.32 -14.25 -16.84
C ILE A 189 -5.66 -15.73 -16.78
N SER A 190 -4.93 -16.49 -15.98
CA SER A 190 -5.28 -17.88 -15.70
C SER A 190 -6.29 -17.94 -14.57
N TYR A 191 -7.58 -17.93 -14.92
CA TYR A 191 -8.66 -18.09 -13.94
C TYR A 191 -8.55 -19.40 -13.14
N LYS A 192 -7.99 -20.46 -13.73
CA LYS A 192 -7.67 -21.70 -13.00
C LYS A 192 -6.69 -21.46 -11.84
N ARG A 193 -5.58 -20.73 -12.07
CA ARG A 193 -4.62 -20.39 -11.00
C ARG A 193 -5.26 -19.51 -9.94
N LEU A 194 -6.06 -18.53 -10.37
CA LEU A 194 -6.77 -17.63 -9.47
C LEU A 194 -7.71 -18.43 -8.55
N MET A 195 -8.60 -19.24 -9.12
CA MET A 195 -9.54 -20.08 -8.35
C MET A 195 -8.80 -21.04 -7.42
N LEU A 196 -7.76 -21.73 -7.90
CA LEU A 196 -6.97 -22.64 -7.07
C LEU A 196 -6.33 -21.90 -5.88
N SER A 197 -5.77 -20.71 -6.12
CA SER A 197 -5.17 -19.90 -5.06
C SER A 197 -6.20 -19.45 -4.02
N MET A 198 -7.41 -19.11 -4.47
CA MET A 198 -8.48 -18.68 -3.58
C MET A 198 -8.99 -19.83 -2.71
N ILE A 199 -9.14 -21.02 -3.29
CA ILE A 199 -9.49 -22.25 -2.56
C ILE A 199 -8.39 -22.58 -1.53
N ALA A 200 -7.13 -22.61 -1.97
CA ALA A 200 -6.00 -22.94 -1.10
C ALA A 200 -5.90 -22.00 0.10
N ILE A 201 -5.96 -20.68 -0.14
CA ILE A 201 -5.93 -19.69 0.94
C ILE A 201 -7.18 -19.80 1.84
N SER A 202 -8.36 -20.09 1.28
CA SER A 202 -9.59 -20.26 2.08
C SER A 202 -9.55 -21.51 2.97
N MET A 203 -8.76 -22.53 2.60
CA MET A 203 -8.52 -23.71 3.43
C MET A 203 -7.44 -23.46 4.48
N VAL A 204 -6.37 -22.74 4.12
CA VAL A 204 -5.24 -22.46 5.02
C VAL A 204 -5.57 -21.39 6.06
N CYS A 205 -6.34 -20.36 5.69
CA CYS A 205 -6.66 -19.22 6.55
C CYS A 205 -7.38 -19.61 7.86
N PRO A 206 -8.41 -20.46 7.85
CA PRO A 206 -9.02 -20.97 9.08
C PRO A 206 -8.02 -21.66 10.00
N LEU A 207 -7.13 -22.49 9.46
CA LEU A 207 -6.14 -23.25 10.26
C LEU A 207 -5.16 -22.35 11.00
N ILE A 208 -4.71 -21.27 10.34
CA ILE A 208 -3.83 -20.27 10.94
C ILE A 208 -4.59 -19.44 11.99
N LEU A 209 -5.82 -19.02 11.69
CA LEU A 209 -6.62 -18.21 12.61
C LEU A 209 -7.13 -19.01 13.82
N SER A 210 -7.28 -20.33 13.70
CA SER A 210 -7.72 -21.23 14.77
C SER A 210 -6.57 -21.75 15.63
N SER A 211 -5.31 -21.44 15.32
CA SER A 211 -4.15 -21.93 16.08
C SER A 211 -4.03 -21.32 17.48
N GLY A 212 -4.85 -20.31 17.81
CA GLY A 212 -4.87 -19.66 19.12
C GLY A 212 -3.78 -18.58 19.31
N GLU A 213 -2.87 -18.42 18.35
CA GLU A 213 -1.83 -17.38 18.40
C GLU A 213 -2.34 -16.00 17.93
N PHE A 214 -3.48 -15.97 17.25
CA PHE A 214 -4.18 -14.76 16.83
C PHE A 214 -5.48 -14.67 17.64
N GLY A 215 -5.69 -13.55 18.34
CA GLY A 215 -6.74 -13.39 19.34
C GLY A 215 -8.14 -13.89 18.91
N THR A 216 -8.94 -14.28 19.89
CA THR A 216 -10.33 -14.71 19.71
C THR A 216 -11.16 -13.59 19.08
N ALA A 217 -11.93 -13.92 18.03
CA ALA A 217 -12.74 -12.97 17.28
C ALA A 217 -13.76 -12.22 18.13
N GLU A 218 -14.20 -12.79 19.25
CA GLU A 218 -15.19 -12.14 20.14
C GLU A 218 -14.63 -10.90 20.84
N ASP A 219 -13.38 -10.95 21.33
CA ASP A 219 -12.75 -9.82 22.03
C ASP A 219 -12.32 -8.71 21.06
N LEU A 220 -11.89 -9.08 19.84
CA LEU A 220 -11.45 -8.15 18.80
C LEU A 220 -12.61 -7.50 18.02
N LEU A 221 -13.79 -8.12 17.99
CA LEU A 221 -14.97 -7.65 17.25
C LEU A 221 -16.07 -7.09 18.15
N ALA A 222 -15.88 -7.07 19.46
CA ALA A 222 -16.77 -6.37 20.40
C ALA A 222 -16.86 -4.88 20.00
N GLY A 223 -18.05 -4.45 19.55
CA GLY A 223 -18.29 -3.07 19.08
C GLY A 223 -18.18 -2.84 17.56
N SER A 224 -17.79 -3.85 16.76
CA SER A 224 -17.61 -3.72 15.31
C SER A 224 -18.88 -3.87 14.46
N GLY A 225 -20.03 -4.13 15.10
CA GLY A 225 -21.33 -4.34 14.45
C GLY A 225 -21.57 -5.78 13.97
N THR A 226 -22.84 -6.15 13.82
CA THR A 226 -23.29 -7.53 13.48
C THR A 226 -22.73 -8.04 12.15
N LEU A 227 -22.53 -7.17 11.16
CA LEU A 227 -21.95 -7.54 9.86
C LEU A 227 -20.45 -7.85 9.94
N ALA A 228 -19.69 -7.14 10.78
CA ALA A 228 -18.27 -7.45 10.99
C ALA A 228 -18.10 -8.80 11.69
N GLN A 229 -18.95 -9.10 12.67
CA GLN A 229 -19.03 -10.41 13.33
C GLN A 229 -19.39 -11.53 12.34
N PHE A 230 -20.38 -11.31 11.46
CA PHE A 230 -20.74 -12.25 10.40
C PHE A 230 -19.54 -12.55 9.48
N PHE A 231 -18.83 -11.52 9.03
CA PHE A 231 -17.64 -11.71 8.19
C PHE A 231 -16.51 -12.42 8.93
N GLY A 232 -16.26 -12.10 10.21
CA GLY A 232 -15.27 -12.79 11.04
C GLY A 232 -15.59 -14.27 11.22
N SER A 233 -16.82 -14.59 11.58
CA SER A 233 -17.30 -15.98 11.74
C SER A 233 -17.24 -16.75 10.42
N GLY A 234 -17.67 -16.15 9.32
CA GLY A 234 -17.65 -16.78 8.01
C GLY A 234 -16.23 -17.09 7.51
N ILE A 235 -15.26 -16.20 7.75
CA ILE A 235 -13.85 -16.45 7.45
C ILE A 235 -13.32 -17.66 8.23
N ARG A 236 -13.59 -17.73 9.54
CA ARG A 236 -13.17 -18.84 10.40
C ARG A 236 -13.83 -20.17 10.02
N LYS A 237 -14.97 -20.14 9.33
CA LYS A 237 -15.67 -21.30 8.76
C LYS A 237 -15.25 -21.66 7.33
N GLY A 238 -14.19 -21.05 6.79
CA GLY A 238 -13.69 -21.34 5.44
C GLY A 238 -14.46 -20.66 4.31
N LEU A 239 -15.40 -19.75 4.61
CA LEU A 239 -16.13 -18.96 3.60
C LEU A 239 -15.34 -17.75 3.08
N TYR A 240 -14.04 -17.71 3.36
CA TYR A 240 -13.14 -16.61 3.03
C TYR A 240 -13.23 -16.16 1.56
N PHE A 241 -13.19 -17.13 0.63
CA PHE A 241 -13.35 -16.90 -0.81
C PHE A 241 -14.66 -16.20 -1.20
N LEU A 242 -15.77 -16.49 -0.52
CA LEU A 242 -17.08 -15.91 -0.85
C LEU A 242 -17.24 -14.53 -0.22
N LEU A 243 -16.68 -14.37 0.97
CA LEU A 243 -16.90 -13.17 1.79
C LEU A 243 -15.87 -12.08 1.56
N TYR A 244 -14.70 -12.36 0.96
CA TYR A 244 -13.63 -11.35 0.84
C TYR A 244 -14.13 -10.07 0.16
N LEU A 245 -14.67 -10.16 -1.07
CA LEU A 245 -15.04 -8.98 -1.86
C LEU A 245 -16.20 -8.21 -1.23
N PRO A 246 -17.31 -8.86 -0.79
CA PRO A 246 -18.36 -8.18 -0.06
C PRO A 246 -17.86 -7.52 1.24
N LYS A 247 -17.06 -8.24 2.04
CA LYS A 247 -16.44 -7.70 3.26
C LYS A 247 -15.63 -6.45 2.93
N TYR A 248 -14.82 -6.49 1.89
CA TYR A 248 -13.97 -5.36 1.51
C TYR A 248 -14.75 -4.11 1.11
N LEU A 249 -15.72 -4.24 0.19
CA LEU A 249 -16.52 -3.10 -0.24
C LEU A 249 -17.33 -2.53 0.93
N PHE A 250 -17.88 -3.40 1.77
CA PHE A 250 -18.58 -3.01 2.98
C PHE A 250 -17.68 -2.21 3.93
N LEU A 251 -16.45 -2.67 4.20
CA LEU A 251 -15.56 -1.99 5.14
C LEU A 251 -15.14 -0.58 4.68
N ILE A 252 -14.96 -0.36 3.37
CA ILE A 252 -14.65 0.98 2.84
C ILE A 252 -15.82 1.94 3.11
N VAL A 253 -17.05 1.51 2.83
CA VAL A 253 -18.28 2.28 3.06
C VAL A 253 -18.53 2.50 4.56
N MET A 254 -18.37 1.46 5.36
CA MET A 254 -18.53 1.54 6.81
C MET A 254 -17.57 2.53 7.44
N ARG A 255 -16.35 2.68 6.93
CA ARG A 255 -15.44 3.70 7.47
C ARG A 255 -15.86 5.11 7.12
N MET A 256 -16.44 5.34 5.95
CA MET A 256 -17.05 6.64 5.65
C MET A 256 -18.23 6.93 6.59
N TRP A 257 -19.06 5.92 6.85
CA TRP A 257 -20.20 6.04 7.75
C TRP A 257 -19.78 6.30 9.21
N SER A 258 -18.81 5.54 9.73
CA SER A 258 -18.28 5.71 11.09
C SER A 258 -17.65 7.10 11.25
N ALA A 259 -16.86 7.58 10.28
CA ALA A 259 -16.32 8.94 10.32
C ALA A 259 -17.40 10.03 10.24
N TYR A 260 -18.52 9.77 9.55
CA TYR A 260 -19.67 10.67 9.51
C TYR A 260 -20.41 10.71 10.85
N MET A 261 -20.67 9.54 11.47
CA MET A 261 -21.42 9.43 12.72
C MET A 261 -20.64 9.88 13.96
N GLU A 262 -19.35 9.52 14.04
CA GLU A 262 -18.47 9.88 15.17
C GLU A 262 -17.91 11.31 15.04
N GLY A 263 -18.13 11.95 13.89
CA GLY A 263 -17.57 13.25 13.52
C GLY A 263 -16.16 13.15 12.94
N LEU A 264 -15.90 13.96 11.90
CA LEU A 264 -14.61 14.01 11.21
C LEU A 264 -13.44 14.41 12.12
N PHE A 265 -13.73 15.19 13.16
CA PHE A 265 -12.82 15.64 14.20
C PHE A 265 -13.20 15.11 15.59
N GLY A 266 -13.88 13.96 15.63
CA GLY A 266 -14.32 13.30 16.86
C GLY A 266 -13.18 12.65 17.65
N ALA A 267 -13.55 11.82 18.63
CA ALA A 267 -12.58 11.14 19.52
C ALA A 267 -11.61 10.22 18.77
N TYR A 268 -12.02 9.65 17.63
CA TYR A 268 -11.12 8.90 16.76
C TYR A 268 -10.33 9.86 15.85
N GLN A 269 -9.12 10.18 16.28
CA GLN A 269 -8.25 11.22 15.69
C GLN A 269 -8.00 11.03 14.18
N ALA A 270 -8.06 9.80 13.67
CA ALA A 270 -7.79 9.51 12.27
C ALA A 270 -9.03 9.49 11.34
N ASN A 271 -10.20 9.91 11.81
CA ASN A 271 -11.47 9.85 11.07
C ASN A 271 -11.42 10.62 9.74
N LEU A 272 -10.89 11.85 9.71
CA LEU A 272 -10.80 12.63 8.48
C LEU A 272 -9.94 11.94 7.41
N ARG A 273 -8.74 11.47 7.78
CA ARG A 273 -7.89 10.73 6.85
C ARG A 273 -8.59 9.48 6.35
N ASP A 274 -9.22 8.73 7.26
CA ASP A 274 -9.88 7.48 6.94
C ASP A 274 -11.03 7.69 5.95
N PHE A 275 -11.84 8.73 6.18
CA PHE A 275 -12.91 9.17 5.29
C PHE A 275 -12.37 9.53 3.90
N LEU A 276 -11.35 10.39 3.84
CA LEU A 276 -10.76 10.84 2.57
C LEU A 276 -10.15 9.68 1.78
N LEU A 277 -9.46 8.74 2.45
CA LEU A 277 -8.89 7.57 1.79
C LEU A 277 -9.99 6.63 1.27
N SER A 278 -11.07 6.43 2.02
CA SER A 278 -12.22 5.66 1.54
C SER A 278 -12.87 6.30 0.32
N LEU A 279 -13.12 7.61 0.36
CA LEU A 279 -13.68 8.34 -0.78
C LEU A 279 -12.79 8.24 -2.02
N TYR A 280 -11.48 8.46 -1.83
CA TYR A 280 -10.48 8.31 -2.87
C TYR A 280 -10.48 6.89 -3.46
N SER A 281 -10.54 5.88 -2.60
CA SER A 281 -10.55 4.47 -3.01
C SER A 281 -11.79 4.17 -3.84
N ILE A 282 -12.99 4.52 -3.37
CA ILE A 282 -14.25 4.33 -4.13
C ILE A 282 -14.17 5.03 -5.48
N ALA A 283 -13.75 6.30 -5.53
CA ALA A 283 -13.65 7.04 -6.78
C ALA A 283 -12.73 6.35 -7.80
N LEU A 284 -11.56 5.89 -7.37
CA LEU A 284 -10.61 5.20 -8.24
C LEU A 284 -11.15 3.83 -8.70
N ILE A 285 -11.76 3.06 -7.81
CA ILE A 285 -12.37 1.76 -8.12
C ILE A 285 -13.49 1.95 -9.14
N CYS A 286 -14.44 2.85 -8.85
CA CYS A 286 -15.55 3.15 -9.74
C CYS A 286 -15.06 3.59 -11.11
N TRP A 287 -14.03 4.45 -11.18
CA TRP A 287 -13.43 4.83 -12.45
C TRP A 287 -12.81 3.65 -13.20
N ALA A 288 -12.12 2.76 -12.48
CA ALA A 288 -11.57 1.54 -13.05
C ALA A 288 -12.65 0.58 -13.57
N PHE A 289 -13.81 0.48 -12.92
CA PHE A 289 -14.90 -0.45 -13.32
C PHE A 289 -15.88 0.13 -14.35
N ILE A 290 -16.16 1.43 -14.35
CA ILE A 290 -17.03 2.08 -15.36
C ILE A 290 -16.31 2.19 -16.72
N SER A 291 -14.99 2.11 -16.69
CA SER A 291 -14.13 2.06 -17.87
C SER A 291 -14.43 0.85 -18.78
N ILE A 292 -14.71 1.07 -20.08
CA ILE A 292 -14.88 -0.01 -21.10
C ILE A 292 -13.73 -1.03 -21.05
N HIS A 293 -14.05 -2.27 -20.68
CA HIS A 293 -13.07 -3.34 -20.50
C HIS A 293 -12.75 -4.10 -21.78
N ARG A 294 -11.48 -4.46 -21.96
CA ARG A 294 -11.02 -5.41 -22.99
C ARG A 294 -10.54 -6.69 -22.30
N TYR A 295 -11.43 -7.66 -22.15
CA TYR A 295 -11.30 -8.85 -21.28
C TYR A 295 -10.07 -9.77 -21.54
N LYS A 296 -9.39 -9.61 -22.68
CA LYS A 296 -8.17 -10.37 -23.04
C LYS A 296 -6.92 -9.51 -23.20
N SER A 297 -7.00 -8.24 -22.83
CA SER A 297 -5.89 -7.31 -22.93
C SER A 297 -4.89 -7.49 -21.78
N TYR A 298 -3.62 -7.18 -22.03
CA TYR A 298 -2.58 -7.22 -20.99
C TYR A 298 -2.90 -6.22 -19.86
N GLU A 299 -3.50 -5.09 -20.19
CA GLU A 299 -3.90 -4.05 -19.27
C GLU A 299 -4.96 -4.55 -18.27
N PHE A 300 -5.96 -5.29 -18.76
CA PHE A 300 -7.04 -5.84 -17.92
C PHE A 300 -6.52 -6.70 -16.76
N ARG A 301 -5.32 -7.25 -16.87
CA ARG A 301 -4.65 -7.98 -15.79
C ARG A 301 -4.42 -7.10 -14.56
N PHE A 302 -4.06 -5.83 -14.73
CA PHE A 302 -3.87 -4.92 -13.60
C PHE A 302 -5.17 -4.64 -12.85
N LEU A 303 -6.31 -4.63 -13.55
CA LEU A 303 -7.62 -4.55 -12.90
C LEU A 303 -7.86 -5.78 -12.01
N ILE A 304 -7.68 -6.98 -12.56
CA ILE A 304 -7.88 -8.22 -11.82
C ILE A 304 -6.84 -8.39 -10.70
N MET A 305 -5.60 -7.98 -10.90
CA MET A 305 -4.61 -7.88 -9.83
C MET A 305 -5.09 -6.92 -8.74
N GLY A 306 -5.61 -5.73 -9.07
CA GLY A 306 -6.17 -4.81 -8.07
C GLY A 306 -7.31 -5.44 -7.25
N VAL A 307 -8.19 -6.20 -7.88
CA VAL A 307 -9.34 -6.84 -7.21
C VAL A 307 -8.93 -8.00 -6.31
N PHE A 308 -8.05 -8.88 -6.79
CA PHE A 308 -7.74 -10.16 -6.14
C PHE A 308 -6.40 -10.19 -5.40
N SER A 309 -5.51 -9.23 -5.64
CA SER A 309 -4.25 -9.17 -4.91
C SER A 309 -4.40 -8.99 -3.40
N PRO A 310 -5.41 -8.29 -2.82
CA PRO A 310 -5.52 -8.19 -1.36
C PRO A 310 -6.05 -9.48 -0.72
N PHE A 311 -6.38 -10.51 -1.51
CA PHE A 311 -6.88 -11.78 -1.01
C PHE A 311 -5.97 -12.46 0.03
N PRO A 312 -4.62 -12.43 -0.03
CA PRO A 312 -3.76 -12.97 1.01
C PRO A 312 -3.53 -12.01 2.19
N LEU A 313 -4.15 -10.83 2.21
CA LEU A 313 -3.90 -9.83 3.25
C LEU A 313 -4.99 -9.81 4.34
N MET A 314 -6.10 -10.55 4.21
CA MET A 314 -7.10 -10.65 5.29
C MET A 314 -6.89 -11.82 6.25
N PHE A 315 -5.68 -12.38 6.36
CA PHE A 315 -5.37 -13.24 7.51
C PHE A 315 -5.36 -12.47 8.84
N SER A 316 -5.38 -11.14 8.80
CA SER A 316 -5.62 -10.33 9.99
C SER A 316 -7.13 -10.26 10.26
N ASP A 317 -7.57 -10.70 11.44
CA ASP A 317 -8.95 -10.51 11.92
C ASP A 317 -9.34 -9.02 11.98
N ILE A 318 -8.34 -8.14 12.01
CA ILE A 318 -8.53 -6.71 12.17
C ILE A 318 -9.13 -6.08 10.89
N VAL A 319 -10.11 -5.23 11.14
CA VAL A 319 -10.93 -4.40 10.24
C VAL A 319 -10.10 -3.44 9.37
N HIS A 320 -9.17 -3.93 8.55
CA HIS A 320 -8.22 -3.08 7.85
C HIS A 320 -8.52 -2.89 6.37
N TRP A 321 -9.63 -2.20 6.12
CA TRP A 321 -9.93 -1.54 4.84
C TRP A 321 -8.76 -0.68 4.33
N ARG A 322 -7.90 -0.18 5.22
CA ARG A 322 -6.67 0.58 4.89
C ARG A 322 -5.74 -0.18 3.95
N TYR A 323 -5.74 -1.52 3.99
CA TYR A 323 -4.94 -2.34 3.09
C TYR A 323 -5.37 -2.25 1.62
N TYR A 324 -6.50 -1.59 1.33
CA TYR A 324 -6.86 -1.26 -0.02
C TYR A 324 -5.88 -0.29 -0.69
N ILE A 325 -5.18 0.52 0.11
CA ILE A 325 -4.14 1.44 -0.36
C ILE A 325 -3.10 0.73 -1.24
N PHE A 326 -2.86 -0.56 -1.00
CA PHE A 326 -1.89 -1.39 -1.73
C PHE A 326 -2.37 -1.78 -3.13
N CYS A 327 -3.68 -1.83 -3.31
CA CYS A 327 -4.32 -2.22 -4.55
C CYS A 327 -4.53 -1.01 -5.47
N LEU A 328 -4.63 0.21 -4.91
CA LEU A 328 -4.84 1.44 -5.66
C LEU A 328 -3.82 1.63 -6.81
N PRO A 329 -2.50 1.40 -6.64
CA PRO A 329 -1.55 1.49 -7.75
C PRO A 329 -1.85 0.54 -8.93
N PHE A 330 -2.45 -0.63 -8.69
CA PHE A 330 -2.86 -1.55 -9.75
C PHE A 330 -4.04 -0.98 -10.56
N PHE A 331 -5.06 -0.44 -9.89
CA PHE A 331 -6.18 0.24 -10.55
C PHE A 331 -5.73 1.47 -11.34
N MET A 332 -4.83 2.27 -10.79
CA MET A 332 -4.23 3.40 -11.51
C MET A 332 -3.49 2.92 -12.76
N THR A 333 -2.66 1.89 -12.63
CA THR A 333 -1.92 1.32 -13.77
C THR A 333 -2.88 0.87 -14.86
N TYR A 334 -3.97 0.21 -14.49
CA TYR A 334 -5.02 -0.19 -15.42
C TYR A 334 -5.61 1.00 -16.19
N ILE A 335 -6.10 2.01 -15.47
CA ILE A 335 -6.73 3.21 -16.06
C ILE A 335 -5.77 3.90 -17.03
N VAL A 336 -4.52 4.06 -16.60
CA VAL A 336 -3.49 4.82 -17.32
C VAL A 336 -3.01 4.09 -18.58
N LEU A 337 -2.84 2.77 -18.52
CA LEU A 337 -2.44 1.99 -19.69
C LEU A 337 -3.59 1.85 -20.69
N ARG A 338 -4.82 1.68 -20.21
CA ARG A 338 -6.02 1.61 -21.05
C ARG A 338 -6.23 2.89 -21.86
N GLY A 339 -6.07 4.07 -21.25
CA GLY A 339 -6.25 5.37 -21.91
C GLY A 339 -5.30 5.62 -23.09
N ARG A 340 -4.29 4.78 -23.31
CA ARG A 340 -3.29 4.93 -24.37
C ARG A 340 -3.62 4.23 -25.68
N GLY A 341 -4.65 3.39 -25.71
CA GLY A 341 -5.04 2.64 -26.90
C GLY A 341 -3.88 1.79 -27.48
N ALA A 342 -3.64 0.60 -26.93
CA ALA A 342 -2.95 -0.52 -27.60
C ALA A 342 -1.63 -0.23 -28.36
N LYS A 343 -0.84 0.78 -27.96
CA LYS A 343 0.54 0.99 -28.43
C LYS A 343 1.58 0.60 -27.38
N MET A 344 1.28 -0.37 -26.52
CA MET A 344 2.38 -1.14 -25.93
C MET A 344 2.86 -2.10 -27.01
N ASN A 345 4.00 -1.78 -27.60
CA ASN A 345 4.66 -2.62 -28.59
C ASN A 345 5.14 -3.90 -27.88
N ILE A 346 4.24 -4.88 -27.76
CA ILE A 346 4.51 -6.18 -27.12
C ILE A 346 5.69 -6.88 -27.82
N ASN A 347 5.93 -6.58 -29.11
CA ASN A 347 7.04 -7.12 -29.88
C ASN A 347 8.42 -6.62 -29.41
N GLY A 348 8.51 -5.48 -28.71
CA GLY A 348 9.77 -5.01 -28.12
C GLY A 348 10.14 -5.69 -26.79
N ILE A 349 9.18 -6.33 -26.12
CA ILE A 349 9.39 -7.03 -24.84
C ILE A 349 9.72 -8.51 -25.08
N MET A 350 9.30 -9.07 -26.22
CA MET A 350 9.63 -10.46 -26.62
C MET A 350 11.01 -10.63 -27.28
N LEU A 351 11.67 -9.56 -27.74
CA LEU A 351 13.00 -9.65 -28.38
C LEU A 351 14.18 -9.54 -27.39
N SER A 352 13.93 -9.59 -26.08
CA SER A 352 14.99 -9.77 -25.09
C SER A 352 14.73 -11.01 -24.24
N LYS A 353 14.57 -12.17 -24.89
CA LYS A 353 15.17 -13.44 -24.47
C LYS A 353 14.88 -14.55 -25.47
#